data_AF-A0A7X8W7S1-F1
#
_entry.id   AF-A0A7X8W7S1-F1
#
_cell.length_a   1.000
_cell.length_b   1.000
_cell.length_c   1.000
_cell.angle_alpha   90.00
_cell.angle_beta   90.00
_cell.angle_gamma   90.00
#
_symmetry.space_group_name_H-M   'P 1'
#
loop_
_entity.id
_entity.type
_entity.pdbx_description
1 polymer ?
#
loop_
_entity_poly.entity_id
_entity_poly.type
_entity_poly.pdbx_seq_one_letter_code
_entity_poly.pdbx_strand_id
1 'polypeptide(L)' 'MQILFDYEKDLKLRPLIEGTTVGLMSHDRNLNDFLLEWEDMRRKHYNGEISDEEFDDWKLSYPKKSRNLKNKI' A
#
# COMPACT_ATOMS: atom_id res chain seq x y z
N MET A 1 13.95 11.25 -3.10
CA MET A 1 13.07 10.10 -2.86
C MET A 1 13.67 8.89 -3.58
N GLN A 2 14.68 8.24 -2.99
CA GLN A 2 15.40 7.09 -3.60
C GLN A 2 14.88 5.74 -3.09
N ILE A 3 14.21 5.74 -1.93
CA ILE A 3 13.73 4.54 -1.22
C ILE A 3 12.89 3.63 -2.13
N LEU A 4 12.03 4.19 -2.99
CA LEU A 4 11.17 3.38 -3.88
C LEU A 4 11.98 2.62 -4.94
N PHE A 5 13.07 3.19 -5.44
CA PHE A 5 13.94 2.56 -6.45
C PHE A 5 14.85 1.50 -5.85
N ASP A 6 15.24 1.64 -4.58
CA ASP A 6 15.99 0.60 -3.86
C ASP A 6 15.19 -0.71 -3.77
N TYR A 7 13.86 -0.62 -3.71
CA TYR A 7 12.94 -1.76 -3.68
C TYR A 7 12.37 -2.15 -5.05
N GLU A 8 12.83 -1.56 -6.17
CA GLU A 8 12.28 -1.80 -7.51
C GLU A 8 12.23 -3.30 -7.85
N LYS A 9 13.32 -4.02 -7.56
CA LYS A 9 13.44 -5.46 -7.81
C LYS A 9 12.52 -6.29 -6.90
N ASP A 10 12.49 -5.95 -5.62
CA ASP A 10 11.73 -6.69 -4.61
C ASP A 10 10.22 -6.55 -4.82
N LEU A 11 9.78 -5.32 -5.11
CA LEU A 11 8.39 -4.98 -5.39
C LEU A 11 8.01 -5.22 -6.85
N LYS A 12 8.95 -5.70 -7.69
CA LYS A 12 8.74 -6.00 -9.11
C LYS A 12 8.08 -4.83 -9.86
N LEU A 13 8.50 -3.61 -9.52
CA LEU A 13 7.97 -2.38 -10.13
C LEU A 13 8.38 -2.34 -11.59
N ARG A 14 7.44 -1.98 -12.46
CA ARG A 14 7.68 -1.75 -13.88
C ARG A 14 6.96 -0.46 -14.29
N PRO A 15 7.53 0.32 -15.22
CA PRO A 15 6.81 1.46 -15.79
C PRO A 15 5.55 0.97 -16.52
N LEU A 16 4.46 1.71 -16.36
CA LEU A 16 3.22 1.58 -17.12
C LEU A 16 3.04 2.88 -17.90
N ILE A 17 3.07 2.80 -19.24
CA ILE A 17 2.86 3.93 -20.13
C ILE A 17 1.70 3.55 -21.05
N GLU A 18 0.51 4.08 -20.76
CA GLU A 18 -0.71 3.83 -21.53
C GLU A 18 -1.34 5.17 -21.94
N GLY A 19 -1.15 5.54 -23.22
CA GLY A 19 -1.63 6.82 -23.74
C GLY A 19 -0.99 8.01 -23.00
N THR A 20 -1.82 8.78 -22.29
CA THR A 20 -1.38 9.91 -21.44
C THR A 20 -1.08 9.51 -20.00
N THR A 21 -1.39 8.27 -19.61
CA THR A 21 -1.21 7.78 -18.24
C THR A 21 0.21 7.24 -18.09
N VAL A 22 0.97 7.86 -17.18
CA VAL A 22 2.29 7.38 -16.75
C VAL A 22 2.16 6.91 -15.31
N GLY A 23 2.49 5.65 -15.06
CA GLY A 23 2.38 5.02 -13.74
C GLY A 23 3.40 3.92 -13.50
N LEU A 24 3.26 3.23 -12.37
CA LEU A 24 4.03 2.04 -12.02
C LEU A 24 3.07 0.87 -11.85
N MET A 25 3.44 -0.28 -12.37
CA MET A 25 2.74 -1.55 -12.19
C MET A 25 3.61 -2.50 -11.38
N SER A 26 3.01 -3.20 -10.42
CA SER A 26 3.67 -4.22 -9.61
C SER A 26 2.97 -5.57 -9.77
N HIS A 27 3.77 -6.63 -9.81
CA HIS A 27 3.29 -8.01 -9.71
C HIS A 27 3.46 -8.59 -8.29
N ASP A 28 3.83 -7.76 -7.31
CA ASP A 28 3.89 -8.20 -5.92
C ASP A 28 2.48 -8.18 -5.31
N ARG A 29 2.00 -9.37 -4.89
CA ARG A 29 0.66 -9.49 -4.33
C ARG A 29 0.51 -8.74 -3.01
N ASN A 30 1.56 -8.72 -2.17
CA ASN A 30 1.46 -8.05 -0.88
C ASN A 30 1.37 -6.53 -1.05
N LEU A 31 2.11 -5.96 -2.01
CA LEU A 31 2.01 -4.55 -2.37
C LEU A 31 0.63 -4.22 -2.93
N ASN A 32 0.08 -5.06 -3.82
CA ASN A 32 -1.25 -4.82 -4.38
C ASN A 32 -2.34 -4.88 -3.29
N ASP A 33 -2.28 -5.85 -2.38
CA ASP A 33 -3.19 -5.94 -1.24
C ASP A 33 -3.06 -4.72 -0.30
N PHE A 34 -1.82 -4.27 -0.05
CA PHE A 34 -1.55 -3.05 0.71
C PHE A 34 -2.16 -1.80 0.07
N LEU A 35 -2.02 -1.63 -1.26
CA LEU A 35 -2.53 -0.47 -1.97
C LEU A 35 -4.06 -0.38 -1.87
N LEU A 36 -4.76 -1.52 -1.94
CA LEU A 36 -6.22 -1.58 -1.76
C LEU A 36 -6.63 -1.16 -0.35
N GLU A 37 -5.95 -1.68 0.68
CA GLU A 37 -6.22 -1.31 2.08
C GLU A 37 -5.91 0.17 2.32
N TRP A 38 -4.80 0.68 1.76
CA TRP A 38 -4.45 2.10 1.83
C TRP A 38 -5.49 2.97 1.15
N GLU A 39 -5.95 2.63 -0.06
CA GLU A 39 -6.99 3.40 -0.73
C GLU A 39 -8.24 3.54 0.13
N ASP A 40 -8.70 2.44 0.74
CA ASP A 40 -9.87 2.43 1.61
C ASP A 40 -9.68 3.31 2.85
N MET A 41 -8.55 3.16 3.55
CA MET A 41 -8.25 3.97 4.74
C MET A 41 -8.07 5.45 4.41
N ARG A 42 -7.43 5.77 3.30
CA ARG A 42 -7.27 7.15 2.82
C ARG A 42 -8.63 7.77 2.47
N ARG A 43 -9.51 7.02 1.84
CA ARG A 43 -10.87 7.48 1.50
C ARG A 43 -11.69 7.76 2.75
N LYS A 44 -11.68 6.83 3.72
CA LYS A 44 -12.35 7.00 5.02
C LYS A 44 -11.87 8.26 5.75
N HIS A 45 -10.56 8.48 5.76
CA HIS A 45 -9.94 9.66 6.35
C HIS A 45 -10.43 10.96 5.69
N TYR A 46 -10.40 11.04 4.36
CA TYR A 46 -10.89 12.22 3.64
C TYR A 46 -12.40 12.47 3.77
N ASN A 47 -13.19 11.41 3.95
CA ASN A 47 -14.62 11.50 4.22
C ASN A 47 -14.94 11.86 5.69
N GLY A 48 -13.93 11.89 6.58
CA GLY A 48 -14.13 12.08 8.02
C GLY A 48 -14.73 10.88 8.74
N GLU A 49 -14.67 9.68 8.14
CA GLU A 49 -15.14 8.43 8.75
C GLU A 49 -14.18 7.90 9.82
N ILE A 50 -12.90 8.27 9.74
CA ILE A 50 -11.87 7.99 10.74
C ILE A 50 -11.08 9.26 11.04
N SER A 51 -10.58 9.37 12.27
CA SER A 51 -9.75 10.50 12.72
C SER A 51 -8.33 10.47 12.13
N ASP A 52 -7.63 11.60 12.22
CA ASP A 52 -6.20 11.68 11.90
C ASP A 52 -5.37 10.68 12.71
N GLU A 53 -5.68 10.55 14.00
CA GLU A 53 -4.99 9.64 14.93
C GLU A 53 -5.20 8.17 14.54
N GLU A 54 -6.42 7.76 14.23
CA GLU A 54 -6.71 6.40 13.75
C GLU A 54 -6.03 6.09 12.42
N PHE A 55 -5.95 7.06 11.51
CA PHE A 55 -5.27 6.88 10.23
C PHE A 55 -3.75 6.76 10.40
N ASP A 56 -3.15 7.53 11.32
CA ASP A 56 -1.72 7.44 11.62
C ASP A 56 -1.36 6.15 12.37
N ASP A 57 -2.17 5.74 13.34
CA ASP A 57 -2.02 4.45 14.03
C ASP A 57 -2.13 3.28 13.06
N TRP A 58 -3.03 3.36 12.08
CA TRP A 58 -3.13 2.35 11.03
C TRP A 58 -1.84 2.26 10.22
N LYS A 59 -1.28 3.38 9.76
CA LYS A 59 0.00 3.42 9.02
C LYS A 59 1.14 2.77 9.80
N LEU A 60 1.21 3.01 11.12
CA LEU A 60 2.23 2.44 12.01
C LEU A 60 2.02 0.96 12.31
N SER A 61 0.79 0.48 12.20
CA SER A 61 0.42 -0.92 12.48
C SER A 61 0.66 -1.88 11.31
N TYR A 62 0.99 -1.38 10.13
CA TYR A 62 1.30 -2.19 8.95
C TYR A 62 2.77 -2.69 8.98
N PRO A 63 3.08 -3.94 8.57
CA PRO A 63 2.19 -5.03 8.18
C PRO A 63 1.73 -5.89 9.37
N LYS A 64 2.00 -5.47 10.61
CA LYS A 64 1.83 -6.29 11.84
C LYS A 64 0.39 -6.77 12.06
N LYS A 65 -0.64 -6.03 11.63
CA LYS A 65 -2.04 -6.48 11.76
C LYS A 65 -2.46 -7.52 10.69
N SER A 66 -1.89 -7.49 9.48
CA SER A 66 -2.24 -8.41 8.39
C SER A 66 -1.39 -9.70 8.37
N ARG A 67 -0.13 -9.67 8.81
CA ARG A 67 0.73 -10.87 8.87
C ARG A 67 0.30 -11.94 9.89
N ASN A 68 -0.57 -11.61 10.85
CA ASN A 68 -1.06 -12.56 11.85
C ASN A 68 -2.07 -13.58 11.30
N LEU A 69 -2.45 -13.51 10.02
CA LEU A 69 -3.23 -14.55 9.34
C LEU A 69 -2.39 -15.74 8.87
N LYS A 70 -1.04 -15.69 8.92
CA LYS A 70 -0.16 -16.78 8.43
C LYS A 70 0.38 -17.72 9.51
N ASN A 71 0.12 -17.46 10.79
CA ASN A 71 0.58 -18.33 11.90
C ASN A 71 -0.59 -18.91 12.73
N LYS A 72 -1.65 -19.37 12.05
CA LYS A 72 -2.60 -20.35 12.61
C LYS A 72 -2.56 -21.62 11.77
N ILE A 73 -1.48 -22.38 11.91
CA ILE A 73 -1.42 -23.84 11.69
C ILE A 73 -0.58 -24.41 12.84
#